data_AF-R9JD30-F1
#
_entry.id   AF-R9JD30-F1
#
_cell.length_a   1.000
_cell.length_b   1.000
_cell.length_c   1.000
_cell.angle_alpha   90.00
_cell.angle_beta   90.00
_cell.angle_gamma   90.00
#
_symmetry.space_group_name_H-M   'P 1'
#
loop_
_entity.id
_entity.type
_entity.pdbx_description
1 polymer ?
#
loop_
_entity_poly.entity_id
_entity_poly.type
_entity_poly.pdbx_seq_one_letter_code
_entity_poly.pdbx_strand_id
1 'polypeptide(L)'
;MSDIFKLKVCIGNANIELEGEGNLVHTIFSELREDGLGKLSDSVPVEIKNDVSDREIGNNIPCEEKNNIEIKEPQIKETSKLPQINTIVIKNLPKTETEWIVVYALYVSEQGTKIFNKEDLRQLYQDSGRLDENRNKNFSTNIKKAIAADWFEIVNNDTYSLSETGKGIAYEIIQRTASSDGGKKARKLISSSKTAYTIVDLGLEEEQRQEFKQYLLSFKGINNMEQVVLIAYKLTQYGVAEFSGDIIFTALRIADLPTSFDLKAALNNAKNLKNYFVSGKEAGMYKLYHLGEDHAKELEKGRGAE
;
A
#
# COMPACT_ATOMS: atom_id res chain seq x y z
N MET A 1 -14.75 -53.18 13.38
CA MET A 1 -15.55 -52.26 14.21
C MET A 1 -14.66 -51.06 14.45
N SER A 2 -15.19 -49.84 14.37
CA SER A 2 -14.44 -48.63 14.74
C SER A 2 -14.64 -48.41 16.23
N ASP A 3 -13.57 -48.34 17.01
CA ASP A 3 -13.68 -48.11 18.45
C ASP A 3 -14.09 -46.67 18.71
N ILE A 4 -15.32 -46.49 19.20
CA ILE A 4 -15.89 -45.18 19.52
C ILE A 4 -15.26 -44.71 20.83
N PHE A 5 -14.40 -43.70 20.72
CA PHE A 5 -13.72 -43.09 21.84
C PHE A 5 -14.59 -41.99 22.45
N LYS A 6 -14.70 -41.97 23.79
CA LYS A 6 -15.42 -40.94 24.54
C LYS A 6 -14.47 -40.23 25.48
N LEU A 7 -14.40 -38.91 25.37
CA LEU A 7 -13.60 -38.03 26.23
C LEU A 7 -14.53 -37.04 26.94
N LYS A 8 -14.46 -36.99 28.27
CA LYS A 8 -15.19 -36.03 29.11
C LYS A 8 -14.22 -35.18 29.90
N VAL A 9 -14.39 -33.86 29.83
CA VAL A 9 -13.53 -32.87 30.48
C VAL A 9 -14.42 -31.86 31.20
N CYS A 10 -14.19 -31.67 32.50
CA CYS A 10 -14.92 -30.71 33.33
C CYS A 10 -13.95 -29.65 33.85
N ILE A 11 -14.20 -28.37 33.56
CA ILE A 11 -13.36 -27.23 33.96
C ILE A 11 -14.29 -26.18 34.58
N GLY A 12 -14.25 -26.05 35.90
CA GLY A 12 -15.13 -25.14 36.64
C GLY A 12 -16.61 -25.51 36.45
N ASN A 13 -17.36 -24.61 35.80
CA ASN A 13 -18.76 -24.82 35.43
C ASN A 13 -18.96 -25.31 33.97
N ALA A 14 -17.90 -25.44 33.18
CA ALA A 14 -17.96 -25.95 31.81
C ALA A 14 -17.72 -27.46 31.76
N ASN A 15 -18.65 -28.20 31.16
CA ASN A 15 -18.52 -29.63 30.89
C ASN A 15 -18.47 -29.83 29.36
N ILE A 16 -17.42 -30.49 28.88
CA ILE A 16 -17.21 -30.81 27.45
C ILE A 16 -17.19 -32.33 27.33
N GLU A 17 -18.07 -32.87 26.50
CA GLU A 17 -18.10 -34.30 26.13
C GLU A 17 -17.92 -34.43 24.62
N LEU A 18 -16.96 -35.26 24.21
CA LEU A 18 -16.65 -35.57 22.82
C LEU A 18 -16.74 -37.09 22.64
N GLU A 19 -17.52 -37.53 21.65
CA GLU A 19 -17.70 -38.93 21.28
C GLU A 19 -17.51 -39.09 19.77
N GLY A 20 -16.65 -40.01 19.36
CA GLY A 20 -16.37 -40.23 17.94
C GLY A 20 -15.19 -41.16 17.67
N GLU A 21 -14.66 -41.11 16.46
CA GLU A 21 -13.47 -41.86 16.07
C GLU A 21 -12.21 -41.28 16.74
N GLY A 22 -11.42 -42.13 17.39
CA GLY A 22 -10.37 -41.69 18.34
C GLY A 22 -9.38 -40.66 17.80
N ASN A 23 -8.94 -40.80 16.54
CA ASN A 23 -8.05 -39.84 15.89
C ASN A 23 -8.68 -38.44 15.80
N LEU A 24 -9.96 -38.35 15.41
CA LEU A 24 -10.67 -37.08 15.27
C LEU A 24 -10.91 -36.43 16.64
N VAL A 25 -11.25 -37.23 17.66
CA VAL A 25 -11.39 -36.72 19.04
C VAL A 25 -10.06 -36.20 19.58
N HIS A 26 -8.93 -36.86 19.27
CA HIS A 26 -7.60 -36.37 19.65
C HIS A 26 -7.20 -35.08 18.92
N THR A 27 -7.49 -34.94 17.62
CA THR A 27 -7.26 -33.68 16.88
C THR A 27 -8.09 -32.55 17.48
N ILE A 28 -9.42 -32.73 17.61
CA ILE A 28 -10.33 -31.71 18.15
C ILE A 28 -9.95 -31.35 19.59
N PHE A 29 -9.55 -32.31 20.43
CA PHE A 29 -9.08 -32.00 21.79
C PHE A 29 -7.73 -31.24 21.81
N SER A 30 -6.84 -31.50 20.84
CA SER A 30 -5.57 -30.77 20.74
C SER A 30 -5.77 -29.34 20.25
N GLU A 31 -6.60 -29.13 19.22
CA GLU A 31 -7.05 -27.81 18.77
C GLU A 31 -7.75 -27.04 19.91
N LEU A 32 -8.69 -27.68 20.61
CA LEU A 32 -9.34 -27.10 21.79
C LEU A 32 -8.34 -26.78 22.91
N ARG A 33 -7.28 -27.57 23.10
CA ARG A 33 -6.25 -27.29 24.11
C ARG A 33 -5.41 -26.07 23.75
N GLU A 34 -4.93 -25.99 22.51
CA GLU A 34 -3.99 -24.97 22.06
C GLU A 34 -4.69 -23.62 21.81
N ASP A 35 -5.85 -23.62 21.14
CA ASP A 35 -6.56 -22.38 20.79
C ASP A 35 -7.64 -21.97 21.79
N GLY A 36 -8.30 -22.92 22.47
CA GLY A 36 -9.47 -22.67 23.32
C GLY A 36 -9.16 -22.61 24.82
N LEU A 37 -8.76 -23.74 25.40
CA LEU A 37 -8.60 -23.95 26.84
C LEU A 37 -7.37 -23.25 27.42
N GLY A 38 -6.30 -23.09 26.62
CA GLY A 38 -5.10 -22.33 27.00
C GLY A 38 -5.34 -20.84 27.29
N LYS A 39 -6.56 -20.34 27.06
CA LYS A 39 -6.99 -18.96 27.37
C LYS A 39 -8.00 -18.88 28.53
N LEU A 40 -8.40 -20.02 29.12
CA LEU A 40 -9.36 -20.08 30.23
C LEU A 40 -8.72 -20.08 31.63
N SER A 41 -7.40 -20.28 31.74
CA SER A 41 -6.65 -20.14 33.00
C SER A 41 -6.72 -18.72 33.58
N ASP A 42 -6.93 -17.73 32.72
CA ASP A 42 -6.84 -16.30 33.05
C ASP A 42 -8.21 -15.67 33.36
N SER A 43 -9.30 -16.45 33.37
CA SER A 43 -10.66 -15.90 33.35
C SER A 43 -11.71 -16.59 34.25
N VAL A 44 -11.33 -17.14 35.40
CA VAL A 44 -12.24 -17.35 36.55
C VAL A 44 -11.50 -17.04 37.86
N PRO A 45 -12.06 -16.24 38.79
CA PRO A 45 -11.43 -16.00 40.09
C PRO A 45 -11.44 -17.25 40.97
N VAL A 46 -10.29 -17.63 41.53
CA VAL A 46 -10.23 -18.64 42.59
C VAL A 46 -10.51 -17.97 43.94
N GLU A 47 -11.75 -18.07 44.43
CA GLU A 47 -12.03 -17.79 45.84
C GLU A 47 -11.41 -18.88 46.72
N ILE A 48 -10.17 -18.68 47.16
CA ILE A 48 -9.57 -19.49 48.23
C ILE A 48 -10.21 -19.07 49.56
N LYS A 49 -11.27 -19.77 49.94
CA LYS A 49 -11.78 -19.78 51.32
C LYS A 49 -11.09 -20.91 52.07
N ASN A 50 -10.29 -20.54 53.07
CA ASN A 50 -9.68 -21.49 53.99
C ASN A 50 -10.74 -22.12 54.90
N ASP A 51 -10.77 -23.45 54.97
CA ASP A 51 -11.12 -24.16 56.20
C ASP A 51 -10.31 -25.48 56.29
N VAL A 52 -10.32 -26.13 57.45
CA VAL A 52 -9.22 -26.97 57.95
C VAL A 52 -9.56 -28.46 57.99
N SER A 53 -8.64 -29.35 57.57
CA SER A 53 -7.99 -30.37 58.43
C SER A 53 -7.12 -31.42 57.69
N ASP A 54 -6.09 -31.91 58.38
CA ASP A 54 -5.60 -33.31 58.47
C ASP A 54 -5.32 -34.13 57.17
N ARG A 55 -4.15 -34.74 56.93
CA ARG A 55 -2.99 -35.13 57.78
C ARG A 55 -1.73 -35.44 56.93
N GLU A 56 -0.55 -35.39 57.57
CA GLU A 56 0.66 -36.26 57.48
C GLU A 56 1.06 -36.86 56.09
N ILE A 57 2.33 -36.87 55.62
CA ILE A 57 3.70 -36.81 56.20
C ILE A 57 4.59 -36.02 55.17
N GLY A 58 5.70 -35.32 55.47
CA GLY A 58 6.49 -35.08 56.70
C GLY A 58 8.02 -35.22 56.45
N ASN A 59 8.86 -34.57 57.29
CA ASN A 59 10.35 -34.60 57.31
C ASN A 59 11.07 -33.93 56.09
N ASN A 60 11.96 -32.92 56.20
CA ASN A 60 12.76 -32.41 57.33
C ASN A 60 13.04 -30.87 57.26
N ILE A 61 13.49 -30.33 58.42
CA ILE A 61 13.93 -28.96 58.78
C ILE A 61 15.49 -28.92 58.71
N PRO A 62 16.28 -27.80 58.77
CA PRO A 62 16.06 -26.33 58.99
C PRO A 62 16.52 -25.45 57.78
N CYS A 63 16.69 -24.10 57.74
CA CYS A 63 16.43 -22.88 58.56
C CYS A 63 16.52 -21.64 57.58
N GLU A 64 16.58 -20.33 57.92
CA GLU A 64 16.68 -19.55 59.18
C GLU A 64 15.81 -18.23 59.10
N GLU A 65 16.36 -17.03 59.37
CA GLU A 65 15.63 -15.74 59.43
C GLU A 65 16.27 -14.55 58.67
N LYS A 66 15.41 -13.58 58.28
CA LYS A 66 15.64 -12.11 58.15
C LYS A 66 16.78 -11.59 57.25
N ASN A 67 16.42 -10.78 56.23
CA ASN A 67 16.41 -9.31 56.34
C ASN A 67 15.85 -8.60 55.08
N ASN A 68 15.31 -7.39 55.25
CA ASN A 68 14.87 -6.52 54.16
C ASN A 68 16.05 -5.86 53.42
N ILE A 69 16.03 -5.87 52.09
CA ILE A 69 16.57 -4.77 51.27
C ILE A 69 15.52 -4.41 50.20
N GLU A 70 15.05 -3.17 50.25
CA GLU A 70 14.02 -2.62 49.36
C GLU A 70 14.62 -2.22 48.00
N ILE A 71 14.50 -3.10 46.99
CA ILE A 71 14.74 -2.70 45.59
C ILE A 71 13.40 -2.25 45.00
N LYS A 72 13.28 -0.96 44.68
CA LYS A 72 12.06 -0.37 44.16
C LYS A 72 11.83 -0.77 42.71
N GLU A 73 10.92 -1.71 42.48
CA GLU A 73 10.38 -1.95 41.14
C GLU A 73 9.69 -0.68 40.60
N PRO A 74 10.02 -0.23 39.38
CA PRO A 74 9.38 0.92 38.76
C PRO A 74 7.97 0.55 38.26
N GLN A 75 7.00 0.63 39.19
CA GLN A 75 5.56 0.84 38.98
C GLN A 75 5.00 0.46 37.60
N ILE A 76 4.29 -0.67 37.56
CA ILE A 76 3.57 -1.16 36.37
C ILE A 76 2.66 -0.04 35.81
N LYS A 77 3.03 0.51 34.65
CA LYS A 77 2.12 1.32 33.84
C LYS A 77 1.08 0.41 33.20
N GLU A 78 -0.18 0.80 33.24
CA GLU A 78 -1.28 0.05 32.62
C GLU A 78 -0.98 -0.21 31.13
N THR A 79 -1.05 -1.48 30.72
CA THR A 79 -0.81 -1.87 29.34
C THR A 79 -1.99 -1.46 28.47
N SER A 80 -1.87 -0.33 27.78
CA SER A 80 -2.87 0.18 26.85
C SER A 80 -3.05 -0.77 25.67
N LYS A 81 -3.95 -1.76 25.83
CA LYS A 81 -4.19 -2.84 24.86
C LYS A 81 -4.47 -2.26 23.47
N LEU A 82 -3.56 -2.51 22.54
CA LEU A 82 -3.78 -2.18 21.12
C LEU A 82 -5.05 -2.89 20.61
N PRO A 83 -5.86 -2.22 19.76
CA PRO A 83 -6.96 -2.89 19.08
C PRO A 83 -6.41 -3.94 18.10
N GLN A 84 -7.25 -4.87 17.64
CA GLN A 84 -6.81 -5.79 16.59
C GLN A 84 -6.62 -5.06 15.25
N ILE A 85 -5.63 -5.50 14.46
CA ILE A 85 -5.31 -4.90 13.16
C ILE A 85 -6.52 -4.86 12.21
N ASN A 86 -7.37 -5.89 12.23
CA ASN A 86 -8.60 -5.94 11.45
C ASN A 86 -9.57 -4.81 11.80
N THR A 87 -9.62 -4.35 13.06
CA THR A 87 -10.41 -3.18 13.47
C THR A 87 -9.87 -1.88 12.85
N ILE A 88 -8.55 -1.75 12.69
CA ILE A 88 -7.93 -0.60 12.02
C ILE A 88 -8.17 -0.65 10.51
N VAL A 89 -8.13 -1.84 9.91
CA VAL A 89 -8.43 -2.10 8.49
C VAL A 89 -9.86 -1.70 8.17
N ILE A 90 -10.84 -2.16 8.95
CA ILE A 90 -12.26 -1.81 8.80
C ILE A 90 -12.51 -0.31 9.00
N LYS A 91 -11.86 0.32 9.99
CA LYS A 91 -11.97 1.77 10.24
C LYS A 91 -11.16 2.63 9.25
N ASN A 92 -10.23 2.04 8.51
CA ASN A 92 -9.25 2.69 7.61
C ASN A 92 -8.63 3.99 8.20
N LEU A 93 -8.08 3.90 9.42
CA LEU A 93 -7.54 5.07 10.16
C LEU A 93 -6.27 5.71 9.55
N PRO A 94 -5.28 4.94 9.02
CA PRO A 94 -4.10 5.50 8.36
C PRO A 94 -4.45 6.14 7.01
N LYS A 95 -4.11 7.43 6.83
CA LYS A 95 -4.53 8.25 5.68
C LYS A 95 -3.64 8.08 4.44
N THR A 96 -2.44 7.50 4.59
CA THR A 96 -1.46 7.22 3.53
C THR A 96 -0.84 5.83 3.68
N GLU A 97 -0.30 5.26 2.59
CA GLU A 97 0.38 3.95 2.64
C GLU A 97 1.70 3.96 3.45
N THR A 98 2.29 5.14 3.73
CA THR A 98 3.41 5.25 4.68
C THR A 98 2.92 5.18 6.13
N GLU A 99 1.77 5.79 6.45
CA GLU A 99 1.11 5.60 7.76
C GLU A 99 0.67 4.13 7.97
N TRP A 100 0.18 3.45 6.92
CA TRP A 100 -0.13 2.01 6.99
C TRP A 100 1.11 1.19 7.36
N ILE A 101 2.24 1.42 6.68
CA ILE A 101 3.51 0.74 6.98
C ILE A 101 3.98 1.00 8.43
N VAL A 102 3.85 2.22 8.95
CA VAL A 102 4.17 2.55 10.35
C VAL A 102 3.25 1.84 11.35
N VAL A 103 1.95 1.78 11.07
CA VAL A 103 1.00 1.05 11.92
C VAL A 103 1.30 -0.45 11.89
N TYR A 104 1.49 -1.07 10.72
CA TYR A 104 1.88 -2.47 10.64
C TYR A 104 3.20 -2.76 11.36
N ALA A 105 4.18 -1.85 11.29
CA ALA A 105 5.41 -1.98 12.06
C ALA A 105 5.17 -2.03 13.56
N LEU A 106 4.25 -1.23 14.13
CA LEU A 106 3.90 -1.30 15.56
C LEU A 106 3.35 -2.69 15.94
N TYR A 107 2.66 -3.38 15.04
CA TYR A 107 2.17 -4.75 15.26
C TYR A 107 3.27 -5.81 15.15
N VAL A 108 4.10 -5.79 14.10
CA VAL A 108 5.23 -6.75 13.96
C VAL A 108 6.24 -6.58 15.10
N SER A 109 6.56 -5.33 15.44
CA SER A 109 7.57 -4.99 16.45
C SER A 109 7.10 -5.15 17.90
N GLU A 110 5.90 -5.69 18.15
CA GLU A 110 5.30 -5.78 19.49
C GLU A 110 5.41 -4.45 20.26
N GLN A 111 4.70 -3.41 19.78
CA GLN A 111 4.70 -2.06 20.33
C GLN A 111 6.04 -1.30 20.19
N GLY A 112 6.89 -1.67 19.21
CA GLY A 112 8.19 -1.03 18.97
C GLY A 112 9.31 -1.53 19.88
N THR A 113 9.24 -2.79 20.30
CA THR A 113 10.25 -3.47 21.14
C THR A 113 11.15 -4.42 20.33
N LYS A 114 10.62 -5.01 19.25
CA LYS A 114 11.34 -5.94 18.35
C LYS A 114 11.74 -5.27 17.03
N ILE A 115 12.84 -5.75 16.45
CA ILE A 115 13.20 -5.43 15.05
C ILE A 115 12.32 -6.22 14.07
N PHE A 116 12.14 -5.70 12.87
CA PHE A 116 11.34 -6.31 11.80
C PHE A 116 12.05 -6.18 10.45
N ASN A 117 11.75 -7.07 9.51
CA ASN A 117 12.21 -7.00 8.14
C ASN A 117 11.08 -6.54 7.19
N LYS A 118 11.38 -6.45 5.88
CA LYS A 118 10.40 -6.00 4.87
C LYS A 118 9.24 -6.97 4.69
N GLU A 119 9.49 -8.26 4.84
CA GLU A 119 8.57 -9.31 4.42
C GLU A 119 7.61 -9.70 5.56
N ASP A 120 8.00 -9.52 6.83
CA ASP A 120 7.06 -9.56 7.98
C ASP A 120 5.92 -8.53 7.79
N LEU A 121 6.27 -7.32 7.35
CA LEU A 121 5.31 -6.27 7.03
C LEU A 121 4.44 -6.65 5.81
N ARG A 122 5.00 -7.36 4.81
CA ARG A 122 4.20 -7.88 3.69
C ARG A 122 3.21 -8.93 4.15
N GLN A 123 3.58 -9.78 5.11
CA GLN A 123 2.69 -10.81 5.64
C GLN A 123 1.46 -10.15 6.28
N LEU A 124 1.63 -9.14 7.14
CA LEU A 124 0.48 -8.39 7.66
C LEU A 124 -0.35 -7.70 6.56
N TYR A 125 0.25 -7.23 5.46
CA TYR A 125 -0.49 -6.74 4.29
C TYR A 125 -1.29 -7.86 3.59
N GLN A 126 -0.81 -9.10 3.54
CA GLN A 126 -1.55 -10.27 3.03
C GLN A 126 -2.69 -10.66 3.97
N ASP A 127 -2.38 -10.90 5.25
CA ASP A 127 -3.30 -11.41 6.26
C ASP A 127 -4.51 -10.49 6.48
N SER A 128 -4.32 -9.18 6.30
CA SER A 128 -5.37 -8.16 6.37
C SER A 128 -6.06 -7.84 5.04
N GLY A 129 -5.77 -8.58 3.97
CA GLY A 129 -6.36 -8.39 2.64
C GLY A 129 -6.00 -7.05 1.97
N ARG A 130 -4.93 -6.37 2.41
CA ARG A 130 -4.48 -5.09 1.83
C ARG A 130 -3.42 -5.24 0.73
N LEU A 131 -2.79 -6.40 0.52
CA LEU A 131 -1.79 -6.55 -0.53
C LEU A 131 -2.45 -6.44 -1.92
N ASP A 132 -1.96 -5.49 -2.73
CA ASP A 132 -2.25 -5.40 -4.16
C ASP A 132 -0.97 -5.08 -4.94
N GLU A 133 -0.99 -5.22 -6.27
CA GLU A 133 0.17 -5.04 -7.14
C GLU A 133 0.76 -3.61 -7.04
N ASN A 134 -0.09 -2.58 -6.94
CA ASN A 134 0.35 -1.19 -6.86
C ASN A 134 0.96 -0.88 -5.49
N ARG A 135 0.38 -1.38 -4.40
CA ARG A 135 0.95 -1.29 -3.05
C ARG A 135 2.29 -2.01 -2.96
N ASN A 136 2.36 -3.24 -3.49
CA ASN A 136 3.61 -4.03 -3.59
C ASN A 136 4.70 -3.25 -4.35
N LYS A 137 4.40 -2.76 -5.56
CA LYS A 137 5.32 -1.98 -6.39
C LYS A 137 5.83 -0.70 -5.73
N ASN A 138 5.03 -0.08 -4.86
CA ASN A 138 5.39 1.13 -4.13
C ASN A 138 5.93 0.88 -2.71
N PHE A 139 5.98 -0.38 -2.25
CA PHE A 139 6.26 -0.76 -0.87
C PHE A 139 7.63 -0.25 -0.38
N SER A 140 8.70 -0.59 -1.11
CA SER A 140 10.07 -0.14 -0.81
C SER A 140 10.22 1.39 -0.86
N THR A 141 9.44 2.07 -1.70
CA THR A 141 9.41 3.54 -1.78
C THR A 141 8.73 4.15 -0.55
N ASN A 142 7.72 3.48 0.02
CA ASN A 142 7.03 3.94 1.22
C ASN A 142 7.84 3.63 2.50
N ILE A 143 8.56 2.51 2.57
CA ILE A 143 9.57 2.27 3.63
C ILE A 143 10.64 3.37 3.63
N LYS A 144 11.19 3.73 2.45
CA LYS A 144 12.15 4.84 2.35
C LYS A 144 11.59 6.19 2.84
N LYS A 145 10.27 6.44 2.71
CA LYS A 145 9.63 7.63 3.29
C LYS A 145 9.49 7.56 4.81
N ALA A 146 9.22 6.38 5.37
CA ALA A 146 9.18 6.22 6.84
C ALA A 146 10.56 6.43 7.47
N ILE A 147 11.62 5.95 6.81
CA ILE A 147 13.01 6.24 7.21
C ILE A 147 13.31 7.74 7.07
N ALA A 148 13.00 8.36 5.92
CA ALA A 148 13.23 9.79 5.67
C ALA A 148 12.27 10.75 6.42
N ALA A 149 11.41 10.23 7.30
CA ALA A 149 10.56 10.99 8.22
C ALA A 149 10.92 10.70 9.68
N ASP A 150 12.05 10.05 9.93
CA ASP A 150 12.54 9.61 11.24
C ASP A 150 11.50 8.75 12.00
N TRP A 151 10.74 7.91 11.27
CA TRP A 151 9.80 6.94 11.84
C TRP A 151 10.43 5.55 11.96
N PHE A 152 11.26 5.14 11.01
CA PHE A 152 12.02 3.88 11.04
C PHE A 152 13.52 4.14 11.12
N GLU A 153 14.18 3.42 12.02
CA GLU A 153 15.64 3.33 12.11
C GLU A 153 16.14 2.11 11.31
N ILE A 154 17.35 2.20 10.77
CA ILE A 154 18.01 1.10 10.06
C ILE A 154 18.97 0.40 11.02
N VAL A 155 18.69 -0.87 11.33
CA VAL A 155 19.56 -1.69 12.18
C VAL A 155 20.58 -2.46 11.32
N ASN A 156 20.13 -3.02 10.20
CA ASN A 156 20.96 -3.61 9.14
C ASN A 156 20.31 -3.34 7.77
N ASN A 157 20.98 -3.70 6.68
CA ASN A 157 20.53 -3.47 5.29
C ASN A 157 19.04 -3.83 5.02
N ASP A 158 18.52 -4.89 5.64
CA ASP A 158 17.15 -5.37 5.47
C ASP A 158 16.30 -5.45 6.75
N THR A 159 16.83 -5.00 7.91
CA THR A 159 16.13 -5.02 9.21
C THR A 159 16.04 -3.64 9.85
N TYR A 160 14.86 -3.30 10.37
CA TYR A 160 14.50 -1.98 10.87
C TYR A 160 14.00 -2.04 12.32
N SER A 161 14.13 -0.92 13.04
CA SER A 161 13.48 -0.68 14.33
C SER A 161 12.46 0.46 14.20
N LEU A 162 11.42 0.43 15.04
CA LEU A 162 10.44 1.50 15.13
C LEU A 162 10.94 2.54 16.15
N SER A 163 11.35 3.71 15.66
CA SER A 163 11.82 4.83 16.48
C SER A 163 10.73 5.32 17.44
N GLU A 164 11.10 6.07 18.48
CA GLU A 164 10.13 6.63 19.43
C GLU A 164 9.14 7.61 18.76
N THR A 165 9.61 8.39 17.78
CA THR A 165 8.80 9.21 16.87
C THR A 165 7.84 8.36 16.03
N GLY A 166 8.32 7.22 15.50
CA GLY A 166 7.49 6.25 14.78
C GLY A 166 6.39 5.63 15.65
N LYS A 167 6.71 5.26 16.90
CA LYS A 167 5.73 4.77 17.89
C LYS A 167 4.68 5.83 18.18
N GLY A 168 5.09 7.07 18.48
CA GLY A 168 4.18 8.18 18.76
C GLY A 168 3.16 8.41 17.64
N ILE A 169 3.64 8.44 16.39
CA ILE A 169 2.78 8.54 15.20
C ILE A 169 1.87 7.31 15.06
N ALA A 170 2.37 6.09 15.27
CA ALA A 170 1.56 4.88 15.20
C ALA A 170 0.41 4.88 16.22
N TYR A 171 0.68 5.22 17.49
CA TYR A 171 -0.34 5.35 18.52
C TYR A 171 -1.34 6.46 18.22
N GLU A 172 -0.88 7.63 17.74
CA GLU A 172 -1.76 8.72 17.31
C GLU A 172 -2.74 8.25 16.23
N ILE A 173 -2.25 7.61 15.16
CA ILE A 173 -3.07 7.06 14.07
C ILE A 173 -4.13 6.08 14.60
N ILE A 174 -3.77 5.21 15.54
CA ILE A 174 -4.64 4.18 16.12
C ILE A 174 -5.70 4.79 17.04
N GLN A 175 -5.39 5.90 17.72
CA GLN A 175 -6.30 6.63 18.60
C GLN A 175 -7.23 7.61 17.85
N ARG A 176 -6.97 7.91 16.57
CA ARG A 176 -7.87 8.74 15.74
C ARG A 176 -9.29 8.17 15.75
N THR A 177 -10.24 8.96 16.26
CA THR A 177 -11.66 8.66 16.08
C THR A 177 -12.03 8.89 14.62
N ALA A 178 -12.97 8.11 14.07
CA ALA A 178 -13.38 8.25 12.65
C ALA A 178 -13.98 9.63 12.30
N SER A 179 -14.25 10.46 13.31
CA SER A 179 -14.76 11.83 13.20
C SER A 179 -13.68 12.91 13.26
N SER A 180 -12.41 12.60 13.59
CA SER A 180 -11.34 13.59 13.71
C SER A 180 -10.81 14.03 12.35
N ASP A 181 -11.50 15.01 11.76
CA ASP A 181 -11.42 15.47 10.38
C ASP A 181 -11.26 14.29 9.39
N GLY A 182 -12.42 13.73 9.05
CA GLY A 182 -12.59 12.69 8.03
C GLY A 182 -12.07 13.21 6.70
N GLY A 183 -10.79 12.92 6.46
CA GLY A 183 -9.98 13.41 5.36
C GLY A 183 -10.52 13.00 4.01
N LYS A 184 -11.54 13.74 3.56
CA LYS A 184 -11.44 14.48 2.31
C LYS A 184 -10.00 14.99 2.24
N LYS A 185 -9.15 14.25 1.54
CA LYS A 185 -8.15 14.92 0.70
C LYS A 185 -8.94 16.03 0.03
N ALA A 186 -8.66 17.29 0.36
CA ALA A 186 -8.77 18.32 -0.65
C ALA A 186 -8.05 17.70 -1.84
N ARG A 187 -8.80 17.27 -2.88
CA ARG A 187 -8.27 16.49 -4.01
C ARG A 187 -7.12 17.34 -4.52
N LYS A 188 -5.85 17.01 -4.15
CA LYS A 188 -4.76 18.01 -3.99
C LYS A 188 -4.89 18.95 -5.14
N LEU A 189 -5.37 20.19 -4.89
CA LEU A 189 -6.03 20.94 -5.96
C LEU A 189 -5.08 20.91 -7.13
N ILE A 190 -5.45 20.16 -8.17
CA ILE A 190 -4.60 20.02 -9.34
C ILE A 190 -4.78 21.39 -9.94
N SER A 191 -3.87 22.28 -9.55
CA SER A 191 -3.56 23.49 -10.24
C SER A 191 -3.23 23.01 -11.64
N SER A 192 -4.28 23.00 -12.45
CA SER A 192 -4.16 23.35 -13.83
C SER A 192 -3.98 24.89 -13.83
N SER A 193 -2.83 25.41 -13.38
CA SER A 193 -1.63 25.45 -14.24
C SER A 193 -1.71 24.46 -15.42
N LYS A 194 -2.71 24.70 -16.28
CA LYS A 194 -2.73 24.18 -17.64
C LYS A 194 -1.37 24.58 -18.18
N THR A 195 -0.54 23.62 -18.56
CA THR A 195 0.82 23.90 -19.02
C THR A 195 0.70 24.98 -20.10
N ALA A 196 1.27 26.15 -19.82
CA ALA A 196 1.03 27.34 -20.62
C ALA A 196 1.87 27.23 -21.88
N TYR A 197 1.29 26.65 -22.92
CA TYR A 197 1.96 26.47 -24.20
C TYR A 197 2.03 27.80 -24.95
N THR A 198 3.19 28.08 -25.53
CA THR A 198 3.35 29.22 -26.44
C THR A 198 2.88 28.86 -27.85
N ILE A 199 2.53 29.88 -28.64
CA ILE A 199 2.39 29.71 -30.09
C ILE A 199 3.78 29.93 -30.68
N VAL A 200 4.26 28.96 -31.46
CA VAL A 200 5.60 28.93 -32.07
C VAL A 200 5.44 28.91 -33.58
N ASP A 201 6.24 29.65 -34.33
CA ASP A 201 6.19 29.51 -35.78
C ASP A 201 6.72 28.14 -36.20
N LEU A 202 5.92 27.41 -36.99
CA LEU A 202 6.27 26.08 -37.49
C LEU A 202 6.92 26.13 -38.88
N GLY A 203 7.05 27.32 -39.48
CA GLY A 203 7.60 27.48 -40.82
C GLY A 203 6.72 26.91 -41.94
N LEU A 204 5.44 26.66 -41.64
CA LEU A 204 4.47 26.13 -42.60
C LEU A 204 3.87 27.24 -43.46
N GLU A 205 3.84 27.04 -44.77
CA GLU A 205 3.12 27.89 -45.73
C GLU A 205 1.60 27.76 -45.56
N GLU A 206 0.82 28.73 -46.06
CA GLU A 206 -0.65 28.72 -45.92
C GLU A 206 -1.29 27.49 -46.58
N GLU A 207 -0.79 27.06 -47.74
CA GLU A 207 -1.22 25.84 -48.42
C GLU A 207 -0.94 24.58 -47.57
N GLN A 208 0.23 24.51 -46.91
CA GLN A 208 0.60 23.42 -46.01
C GLN A 208 -0.26 23.42 -44.73
N ARG A 209 -0.62 24.60 -44.19
CA ARG A 209 -1.54 24.73 -43.05
C ARG A 209 -2.92 24.17 -43.39
N GLN A 210 -3.42 24.46 -44.58
CA GLN A 210 -4.70 23.95 -45.08
C GLN A 210 -4.65 22.44 -45.33
N GLU A 211 -3.59 21.93 -45.98
CA GLU A 211 -3.39 20.48 -46.17
C GLU A 211 -3.30 19.74 -44.82
N PHE A 212 -2.51 20.25 -43.87
CA PHE A 212 -2.34 19.72 -42.53
C PHE A 212 -3.66 19.66 -41.75
N LYS A 213 -4.47 20.70 -41.85
CA LYS A 213 -5.80 20.77 -41.23
C LYS A 213 -6.75 19.72 -41.80
N GLN A 214 -6.85 19.62 -43.13
CA GLN A 214 -7.69 18.60 -43.78
C GLN A 214 -7.19 17.18 -43.48
N TYR A 215 -5.87 16.99 -43.43
CA TYR A 215 -5.24 15.73 -43.02
C TYR A 215 -5.72 15.29 -41.63
N LEU A 216 -5.59 16.12 -40.60
CA LEU A 216 -5.99 15.74 -39.25
C LEU A 216 -7.51 15.63 -39.07
N LEU A 217 -8.31 16.49 -39.72
CA LEU A 217 -9.77 16.42 -39.66
C LEU A 217 -10.35 15.17 -40.36
N SER A 218 -9.59 14.50 -41.24
CA SER A 218 -10.02 13.25 -41.88
C SER A 218 -10.03 12.03 -40.95
N PHE A 219 -9.40 12.11 -39.77
CA PHE A 219 -9.38 11.03 -38.78
C PHE A 219 -10.53 11.17 -37.77
N LYS A 220 -11.43 10.19 -37.73
CA LYS A 220 -12.49 10.08 -36.71
C LYS A 220 -12.03 9.19 -35.55
N GLY A 221 -12.55 9.45 -34.35
CA GLY A 221 -12.46 8.52 -33.20
C GLY A 221 -11.07 8.35 -32.55
N ILE A 222 -10.00 8.92 -33.13
CA ILE A 222 -8.64 8.86 -32.59
C ILE A 222 -8.56 9.43 -31.17
N ASN A 223 -7.72 8.82 -30.33
CA ASN A 223 -7.48 9.32 -28.98
C ASN A 223 -6.34 10.36 -28.92
N ASN A 224 -6.23 11.06 -27.79
CA ASN A 224 -5.25 12.12 -27.55
C ASN A 224 -3.79 11.72 -27.78
N MET A 225 -3.46 10.42 -27.72
CA MET A 225 -2.10 9.91 -27.93
C MET A 225 -1.83 9.70 -29.43
N GLU A 226 -2.77 9.07 -30.14
CA GLU A 226 -2.75 8.89 -31.60
C GLU A 226 -2.77 10.25 -32.32
N GLN A 227 -3.57 11.21 -31.84
CA GLN A 227 -3.63 12.57 -32.36
C GLN A 227 -2.26 13.26 -32.32
N VAL A 228 -1.49 13.10 -31.23
CA VAL A 228 -0.14 13.65 -31.10
C VAL A 228 0.88 12.92 -31.98
N VAL A 229 0.72 11.60 -32.18
CA VAL A 229 1.53 10.81 -33.13
C VAL A 229 1.27 11.25 -34.57
N LEU A 230 0.01 11.42 -34.98
CA LEU A 230 -0.37 11.88 -36.33
C LEU A 230 0.11 13.31 -36.62
N ILE A 231 0.03 14.21 -35.63
CA ILE A 231 0.62 15.55 -35.72
C ILE A 231 2.12 15.46 -35.99
N ALA A 232 2.86 14.73 -35.14
CA ALA A 232 4.31 14.60 -35.27
C ALA A 232 4.71 13.97 -36.62
N TYR A 233 4.02 12.92 -37.05
CA TYR A 233 4.28 12.24 -38.31
C TYR A 233 3.97 13.10 -39.54
N LYS A 234 2.91 13.91 -39.54
CA LYS A 234 2.67 14.84 -40.65
C LYS A 234 3.65 16.02 -40.64
N LEU A 235 4.10 16.46 -39.45
CA LEU A 235 5.13 17.49 -39.33
C LEU A 235 6.54 17.02 -39.77
N THR A 236 6.91 15.73 -39.63
CA THR A 236 8.18 15.24 -40.22
C THR A 236 8.20 15.32 -41.74
N GLN A 237 7.05 15.16 -42.41
CA GLN A 237 6.92 15.33 -43.86
C GLN A 237 7.23 16.77 -44.31
N TYR A 238 6.99 17.76 -43.43
CA TYR A 238 7.34 19.17 -43.63
C TYR A 238 8.73 19.53 -43.06
N GLY A 239 9.55 18.55 -42.68
CA GLY A 239 10.93 18.75 -42.22
C GLY A 239 11.11 19.00 -40.72
N VAL A 240 10.06 19.05 -39.92
CA VAL A 240 10.16 19.23 -38.46
C VAL A 240 10.56 17.89 -37.81
N ALA A 241 11.82 17.79 -37.38
CA ALA A 241 12.40 16.53 -36.90
C ALA A 241 12.23 16.26 -35.39
N GLU A 242 11.93 17.29 -34.59
CA GLU A 242 11.79 17.21 -33.12
C GLU A 242 10.65 18.13 -32.64
N PHE A 243 9.96 17.71 -31.58
CA PHE A 243 8.67 18.27 -31.15
C PHE A 243 8.67 18.65 -29.67
N SER A 244 8.20 19.85 -29.34
CA SER A 244 7.87 20.27 -27.98
C SER A 244 6.36 20.22 -27.73
N GLY A 245 5.92 20.45 -26.49
CA GLY A 245 4.50 20.65 -26.19
C GLY A 245 3.90 21.84 -26.95
N ASP A 246 4.69 22.90 -27.16
CA ASP A 246 4.30 24.14 -27.85
C ASP A 246 4.17 23.96 -29.37
N ILE A 247 5.03 23.13 -29.98
CA ILE A 247 4.93 22.73 -31.39
C ILE A 247 3.63 21.93 -31.61
N ILE A 248 3.38 20.92 -30.77
CA ILE A 248 2.15 20.11 -30.85
C ILE A 248 0.90 20.96 -30.56
N PHE A 249 0.96 21.88 -29.59
CA PHE A 249 -0.12 22.83 -29.30
C PHE A 249 -0.40 23.76 -30.48
N THR A 250 0.63 24.32 -31.12
CA THR A 250 0.46 25.18 -32.28
C THR A 250 -0.14 24.42 -33.46
N ALA A 251 0.31 23.19 -33.69
CA ALA A 251 -0.27 22.31 -34.71
C ALA A 251 -1.76 22.02 -34.47
N LEU A 252 -2.17 21.73 -33.23
CA LEU A 252 -3.59 21.60 -32.87
C LEU A 252 -4.38 22.89 -33.16
N ARG A 253 -3.79 24.06 -32.94
CA ARG A 253 -4.41 25.36 -33.25
C ARG A 253 -4.58 25.61 -34.75
N ILE A 254 -3.59 25.25 -35.58
CA ILE A 254 -3.69 25.33 -37.05
C ILE A 254 -4.82 24.44 -37.56
N ALA A 255 -5.03 23.28 -36.94
CA ALA A 255 -6.08 22.34 -37.31
C ALA A 255 -7.47 22.63 -36.72
N ASP A 256 -7.65 23.68 -35.91
CA ASP A 256 -8.86 23.95 -35.10
C ASP A 256 -9.27 22.79 -34.16
N LEU A 257 -8.31 21.99 -33.70
CA LEU A 257 -8.56 20.81 -32.87
C LEU A 257 -8.56 21.13 -31.35
N PRO A 258 -9.28 20.35 -30.51
CA PRO A 258 -9.40 20.64 -29.08
C PRO A 258 -8.07 20.56 -28.31
N THR A 259 -7.56 21.71 -27.86
CA THR A 259 -6.37 21.79 -26.97
C THR A 259 -6.73 21.67 -25.47
N SER A 260 -7.79 20.92 -25.13
CA SER A 260 -8.34 20.82 -23.77
C SER A 260 -7.75 19.66 -22.96
N PHE A 261 -7.08 18.70 -23.61
CA PHE A 261 -6.42 17.57 -22.97
C PHE A 261 -5.01 17.91 -22.48
N ASP A 262 -4.43 17.03 -21.66
CA ASP A 262 -3.04 17.15 -21.21
C ASP A 262 -2.08 16.62 -22.29
N LEU A 263 -1.61 17.51 -23.17
CA LEU A 263 -0.59 17.22 -24.19
C LEU A 263 0.69 16.63 -23.57
N LYS A 264 1.08 17.06 -22.36
CA LYS A 264 2.30 16.60 -21.69
C LYS A 264 2.12 15.16 -21.21
N ALA A 265 0.95 14.80 -20.69
CA ALA A 265 0.60 13.40 -20.40
C ALA A 265 0.52 12.57 -21.68
N ALA A 266 -0.07 13.09 -22.76
CA ALA A 266 -0.15 12.40 -24.05
C ALA A 266 1.24 12.06 -24.63
N LEU A 267 2.15 13.04 -24.68
CA LEU A 267 3.54 12.83 -25.12
C LEU A 267 4.29 11.84 -24.22
N ASN A 268 4.15 11.95 -22.89
CA ASN A 268 4.80 11.02 -21.96
C ASN A 268 4.22 9.60 -22.06
N ASN A 269 2.94 9.43 -22.35
CA ASN A 269 2.33 8.11 -22.54
C ASN A 269 2.73 7.50 -23.89
N ALA A 270 2.71 8.28 -24.97
CA ALA A 270 3.16 7.86 -26.30
C ALA A 270 4.63 7.37 -26.27
N LYS A 271 5.48 8.08 -25.53
CA LYS A 271 6.85 7.67 -25.22
C LYS A 271 6.90 6.42 -24.34
N ASN A 272 6.45 6.50 -23.08
CA ASN A 272 6.79 5.53 -22.04
C ASN A 272 5.92 4.26 -22.04
N LEU A 273 4.73 4.27 -22.66
CA LEU A 273 3.82 3.11 -22.71
C LEU A 273 3.80 2.42 -24.08
N LYS A 274 4.19 3.12 -25.14
CA LYS A 274 4.08 2.66 -26.53
C LYS A 274 5.36 2.78 -27.36
N ASN A 275 6.38 3.49 -26.86
CA ASN A 275 7.64 3.75 -27.55
C ASN A 275 7.47 4.44 -28.93
N TYR A 276 6.39 5.20 -29.13
CA TYR A 276 6.16 5.97 -30.35
C TYR A 276 7.10 7.16 -30.49
N PHE A 277 7.65 7.65 -29.37
CA PHE A 277 8.63 8.73 -29.32
C PHE A 277 9.84 8.34 -28.48
N VAL A 278 11.00 8.91 -28.81
CA VAL A 278 12.20 8.95 -27.96
C VAL A 278 12.47 10.39 -27.49
N SER A 279 13.43 10.59 -26.57
CA SER A 279 13.92 11.93 -26.25
C SER A 279 14.52 12.59 -27.50
N GLY A 280 14.26 13.88 -27.70
CA GLY A 280 15.04 14.73 -28.61
C GLY A 280 16.40 15.09 -28.02
N LYS A 281 17.11 16.04 -28.67
CA LYS A 281 18.41 16.55 -28.21
C LYS A 281 18.30 17.36 -26.92
N GLU A 282 17.20 18.09 -26.76
CA GLU A 282 17.00 19.03 -25.65
C GLU A 282 15.94 18.53 -24.65
N ALA A 283 16.05 19.00 -23.40
CA ALA A 283 15.18 18.59 -22.31
C ALA A 283 13.73 19.08 -22.52
N GLY A 284 12.84 18.17 -22.90
CA GLY A 284 11.44 18.47 -23.23
C GLY A 284 11.11 18.34 -24.72
N MET A 285 12.11 18.13 -25.57
CA MET A 285 11.92 17.73 -26.96
C MET A 285 11.69 16.22 -27.08
N TYR A 286 10.89 15.83 -28.05
CA TYR A 286 10.58 14.46 -28.42
C TYR A 286 10.91 14.25 -29.89
N LYS A 287 11.47 13.11 -30.25
CA LYS A 287 11.63 12.70 -31.66
C LYS A 287 10.71 11.51 -31.93
N LEU A 288 9.99 11.53 -33.04
CA LEU A 288 9.18 10.39 -33.48
C LEU A 288 10.10 9.19 -33.74
N TYR A 289 9.69 8.01 -33.27
CA TYR A 289 10.45 6.76 -33.40
C TYR A 289 9.77 5.87 -34.45
N HIS A 290 10.48 4.86 -34.98
CA HIS A 290 9.95 4.03 -36.08
C HIS A 290 8.60 3.37 -35.71
N LEU A 291 8.43 2.92 -34.47
CA LEU A 291 7.15 2.39 -33.96
C LEU A 291 6.00 3.41 -34.01
N GLY A 292 6.29 4.71 -33.84
CA GLY A 292 5.32 5.79 -33.97
C GLY A 292 5.01 6.14 -35.42
N GLU A 293 6.01 6.12 -36.30
CA GLU A 293 5.80 6.26 -37.74
C GLU A 293 4.98 5.10 -38.31
N ASP A 294 5.28 3.87 -37.92
CA ASP A 294 4.59 2.68 -38.42
C ASP A 294 3.15 2.65 -37.94
N HIS A 295 2.89 3.05 -36.70
CA HIS A 295 1.53 3.24 -36.20
C HIS A 295 0.78 4.39 -36.87
N ALA A 296 1.46 5.50 -37.22
CA ALA A 296 0.85 6.55 -38.04
C ALA A 296 0.46 6.01 -39.43
N LYS A 297 1.31 5.21 -40.06
CA LYS A 297 1.02 4.53 -41.35
C LYS A 297 -0.12 3.50 -41.24
N GLU A 298 -0.33 2.88 -40.07
CA GLU A 298 -1.51 2.03 -39.81
C GLU A 298 -2.80 2.86 -39.78
N LEU A 299 -2.80 3.97 -39.04
CA LEU A 299 -3.92 4.90 -38.97
C LEU A 299 -4.23 5.49 -40.36
N GLU A 300 -3.21 5.85 -41.16
CA GLU A 300 -3.39 6.31 -42.54
C GLU A 300 -4.07 5.28 -43.45
N LYS A 301 -3.80 3.98 -43.26
CA LYS A 301 -4.49 2.89 -43.99
C LYS A 301 -5.93 2.73 -43.52
N GLY A 302 -6.21 2.94 -42.23
CA GLY A 302 -7.56 2.92 -41.67
C GLY A 302 -8.44 4.11 -42.10
N ARG A 303 -7.83 5.19 -42.61
CA ARG A 303 -8.45 6.47 -43.00
C ARG A 303 -9.47 6.40 -44.17
N GLY A 304 -9.79 5.20 -44.65
CA GLY A 304 -10.77 4.94 -45.71
C GLY A 304 -11.41 3.55 -45.61
N ALA A 305 -11.56 3.03 -44.38
CA ALA A 305 -12.10 1.70 -44.09
C ALA A 305 -13.43 1.74 -43.31
N GLU A 306 -14.35 2.61 -43.74
CA GLU A 306 -15.79 2.61 -43.43
C GLU A 306 -16.60 2.69 -44.74
#